data_AF-A0AAD0YPJ7-F1
#
_entry.id   AF-A0AAD0YPJ7-F1
#
_cell.length_a   1.000
_cell.length_b   1.000
_cell.length_c   1.000
_cell.angle_alpha   90.00
_cell.angle_beta   90.00
_cell.angle_gamma   90.00
#
_symmetry.space_group_name_H-M   'P 1'
#
loop_
_entity.id
_entity.type
_entity.pdbx_description
1 polymer ?
#
loop_
_entity_poly.entity_id
_entity_poly.type
_entity_poly.pdbx_seq_one_letter_code
_entity_poly.pdbx_strand_id
1 'polypeptide(L)'
;MSEMSDFRENYIKQLEKEAEKALKDNEKIILDFIRFTASKNIELTTQDFKYTQRSGIVVESHDILLKLNEDLLPDKDGLLDYKLLNSKFKKQIFSDGYFFADNYITMASPLFRRSYSSLNGFQPRFINKFWAIDPYAYDEIKISLDQHNLKIDVNNAAILELDTWYGSVFNQNVESISDQLVKLRPSPDFDDSEINFFFADTYSLDIKWALSKNIKTFQAEEFKGEHIKVKIDDIIYFPVRYVHAEFDMSTLNFRHFDGAFHFYTEEEYFRRRDSDLNYNRKDDSQIKSKSKKLFKINGQIPIETWVDLTGHFFARNPLIYEYFNGEYPPNIKEILDVKRKNKTS
;
A
#
# COMPACT_ATOMS: atom_id res chain seq x y z
N MET A 1 -20.83 -20.03 18.68
CA MET A 1 -20.14 -20.38 17.42
C MET A 1 -21.11 -20.59 16.24
N SER A 2 -22.27 -21.25 16.39
CA SER A 2 -23.23 -21.38 15.27
C SER A 2 -23.90 -20.06 14.90
N GLU A 3 -24.29 -19.23 15.87
CA GLU A 3 -24.93 -17.93 15.59
C GLU A 3 -24.04 -16.94 14.82
N MET A 4 -22.72 -16.94 15.05
CA MET A 4 -21.77 -16.13 14.26
C MET A 4 -21.60 -16.68 12.83
N SER A 5 -21.75 -17.99 12.65
CA SER A 5 -21.74 -18.62 11.32
C SER A 5 -22.99 -18.22 10.54
N ASP A 6 -24.16 -18.30 11.18
CA ASP A 6 -25.44 -17.95 10.57
C ASP A 6 -25.51 -16.45 10.22
N PHE A 7 -25.00 -15.58 11.10
CA PHE A 7 -24.90 -14.14 10.81
C PHE A 7 -23.99 -13.86 9.61
N ARG A 8 -22.81 -14.51 9.55
CA ARG A 8 -21.87 -14.35 8.44
C ARG A 8 -22.45 -14.84 7.12
N GLU A 9 -23.12 -15.99 7.12
CA GLU A 9 -23.78 -16.52 5.92
C GLU A 9 -24.91 -15.62 5.44
N ASN A 10 -25.75 -15.13 6.36
CA ASN A 10 -26.82 -14.19 6.01
C ASN A 10 -26.27 -12.86 5.46
N TYR A 11 -25.18 -12.37 6.03
CA TYR A 11 -24.48 -11.18 5.54
C TYR A 11 -23.92 -11.40 4.12
N ILE A 12 -23.29 -12.54 3.84
CA ILE A 12 -22.79 -12.87 2.49
C ILE A 12 -23.94 -12.93 1.48
N LYS A 13 -25.04 -13.61 1.81
CA LYS A 13 -26.23 -13.68 0.94
C LYS A 13 -26.83 -12.30 0.68
N GLN A 14 -26.82 -11.42 1.68
CA GLN A 14 -27.27 -10.04 1.50
C GLN A 14 -26.35 -9.28 0.52
N LEU A 15 -25.03 -9.41 0.65
CA LEU A 15 -24.07 -8.80 -0.27
C LEU A 15 -24.24 -9.29 -1.71
N GLU A 16 -24.48 -10.58 -1.90
CA GLU A 16 -24.75 -11.17 -3.22
C GLU A 16 -26.02 -10.58 -3.84
N LYS A 17 -27.10 -10.50 -3.07
CA LYS A 17 -28.37 -9.91 -3.53
C LYS A 17 -28.24 -8.42 -3.85
N GLU A 18 -27.48 -7.68 -3.05
CA GLU A 18 -27.16 -6.28 -3.31
C GLU A 18 -26.36 -6.12 -4.61
N ALA A 19 -25.37 -7.00 -4.84
CA ALA A 19 -24.56 -6.99 -6.05
C ALA A 19 -25.38 -7.31 -7.30
N GLU A 20 -26.22 -8.34 -7.28
CA GLU A 20 -27.12 -8.69 -8.38
C GLU A 20 -28.05 -7.52 -8.74
N LYS A 21 -28.64 -6.90 -7.71
CA LYS A 21 -29.50 -5.73 -7.89
C LYS A 21 -28.73 -4.55 -8.50
N ALA A 22 -27.54 -4.24 -7.96
CA ALA A 22 -26.73 -3.13 -8.45
C ALA A 22 -26.28 -3.33 -9.91
N LEU A 23 -25.90 -4.54 -10.30
CA LEU A 23 -25.55 -4.87 -11.68
C LEU A 23 -26.76 -4.70 -12.61
N LYS A 24 -27.94 -5.16 -12.19
CA LYS A 24 -29.19 -5.00 -12.96
C LYS A 24 -29.59 -3.53 -13.10
N ASP A 25 -29.55 -2.76 -12.01
CA ASP A 25 -29.89 -1.34 -12.02
C ASP A 25 -28.93 -0.51 -12.90
N ASN A 26 -27.70 -1.02 -13.15
CA ASN A 26 -26.68 -0.38 -13.99
C ASN A 26 -26.42 -1.10 -15.32
N GLU A 27 -27.34 -1.98 -15.77
CA GLU A 27 -27.19 -2.78 -16.99
C GLU A 27 -26.86 -1.92 -18.22
N LYS A 28 -27.51 -0.76 -18.35
CA LYS A 28 -27.25 0.18 -19.44
C LYS A 28 -25.79 0.62 -19.49
N ILE A 29 -25.21 1.00 -18.34
CA ILE A 29 -23.82 1.45 -18.24
C ILE A 29 -22.86 0.32 -18.62
N ILE A 30 -23.14 -0.91 -18.16
CA ILE A 30 -22.36 -2.10 -18.51
C ILE A 30 -22.38 -2.34 -20.02
N LEU A 31 -23.56 -2.34 -20.65
CA LEU A 31 -23.69 -2.56 -22.09
C LEU A 31 -23.08 -1.42 -22.93
N ASP A 32 -23.20 -0.16 -22.47
CA ASP A 32 -22.53 0.99 -23.07
C ASP A 32 -21.00 0.81 -23.02
N PHE A 33 -20.47 0.36 -21.88
CA PHE A 33 -19.03 0.11 -21.74
C PHE A 33 -18.55 -1.04 -22.61
N ILE A 34 -19.28 -2.15 -22.69
CA ILE A 34 -18.96 -3.28 -23.60
C ILE A 34 -18.89 -2.81 -25.06
N ARG A 35 -19.83 -1.96 -25.51
CA ARG A 35 -19.78 -1.37 -26.87
C ARG A 35 -18.55 -0.49 -27.06
N PHE A 36 -18.22 0.32 -26.06
CA PHE A 36 -17.03 1.17 -26.08
C PHE A 36 -15.75 0.34 -26.18
N THR A 37 -15.58 -0.73 -25.39
CA THR A 37 -14.40 -1.58 -25.45
C THR A 37 -14.33 -2.38 -26.76
N ALA A 38 -15.47 -2.84 -27.28
CA ALA A 38 -15.54 -3.51 -28.58
C ALA A 38 -15.06 -2.60 -29.72
N SER A 39 -15.37 -1.29 -29.67
CA SER A 39 -14.84 -0.31 -30.64
C SER A 39 -13.31 -0.16 -30.63
N LYS A 40 -12.67 -0.66 -29.56
CA LYS A 40 -11.22 -0.72 -29.37
C LYS A 40 -10.66 -2.15 -29.48
N ASN A 41 -11.43 -3.08 -30.04
CA ASN A 41 -11.07 -4.50 -30.17
C ASN A 41 -10.81 -5.22 -28.82
N ILE A 42 -11.49 -4.78 -27.75
CA ILE A 42 -11.45 -5.44 -26.45
C ILE A 42 -12.82 -6.07 -26.20
N GLU A 43 -12.85 -7.39 -26.28
CA GLU A 43 -14.07 -8.18 -26.05
C GLU A 43 -14.31 -8.35 -24.55
N LEU A 44 -15.50 -7.98 -24.12
CA LEU A 44 -15.99 -8.15 -22.75
C LEU A 44 -17.41 -8.68 -22.78
N THR A 45 -17.79 -9.36 -21.71
CA THR A 45 -19.12 -9.90 -21.48
C THR A 45 -19.65 -9.38 -20.15
N THR A 46 -20.94 -9.56 -19.88
CA THR A 46 -21.54 -9.16 -18.60
C THR A 46 -20.95 -9.90 -17.40
N GLN A 47 -20.27 -11.04 -17.61
CA GLN A 47 -19.61 -11.82 -16.54
C GLN A 47 -18.31 -11.18 -16.04
N ASP A 48 -17.73 -10.27 -16.82
CA ASP A 48 -16.51 -9.54 -16.45
C ASP A 48 -16.79 -8.39 -15.47
N PHE A 49 -18.07 -8.15 -15.14
CA PHE A 49 -18.50 -7.06 -14.28
C PHE A 49 -18.93 -7.55 -12.91
N LYS A 50 -18.48 -6.85 -11.88
CA LYS A 50 -18.79 -7.12 -10.47
C LYS A 50 -19.21 -5.84 -9.78
N TYR A 51 -20.02 -5.98 -8.75
CA TYR A 51 -20.31 -4.89 -7.83
C TYR A 51 -19.53 -5.08 -6.53
N THR A 52 -18.94 -4.00 -6.03
CA THR A 52 -18.43 -3.93 -4.66
C THR A 52 -18.97 -2.68 -3.99
N GLN A 53 -19.36 -2.78 -2.72
CA GLN A 53 -19.92 -1.63 -1.98
C GLN A 53 -18.96 -0.43 -1.95
N ARG A 54 -17.64 -0.67 -1.96
CA ARG A 54 -16.62 0.40 -1.93
C ARG A 54 -16.25 0.95 -3.31
N SER A 55 -16.16 0.10 -4.33
CA SER A 55 -15.67 0.51 -5.65
C SER A 55 -16.77 0.70 -6.68
N GLY A 56 -18.04 0.39 -6.37
CA GLY A 56 -19.15 0.49 -7.32
C GLY A 56 -19.14 -0.66 -8.33
N ILE A 57 -19.44 -0.34 -9.59
CA ILE A 57 -19.47 -1.30 -10.69
C ILE A 57 -18.07 -1.34 -11.32
N VAL A 58 -17.42 -2.49 -11.19
CA VAL A 58 -16.05 -2.72 -11.63
C VAL A 58 -16.04 -3.75 -12.74
N VAL A 59 -15.27 -3.49 -13.80
CA VAL A 59 -14.90 -4.48 -14.80
C VAL A 59 -13.55 -5.08 -14.42
N GLU A 60 -13.44 -6.40 -14.49
CA GLU A 60 -12.21 -7.17 -14.25
C GLU A 60 -11.78 -7.82 -15.57
N SER A 61 -10.65 -7.40 -16.12
CA SER A 61 -10.07 -8.00 -17.31
C SER A 61 -8.57 -7.71 -17.38
N HIS A 62 -7.79 -8.72 -17.75
CA HIS A 62 -6.34 -8.62 -17.76
C HIS A 62 -5.86 -7.43 -18.62
N ASP A 63 -4.99 -6.60 -18.03
CA ASP A 63 -4.43 -5.35 -18.58
C ASP A 63 -5.42 -4.39 -19.26
N ILE A 64 -6.69 -4.38 -18.85
CA ILE A 64 -7.72 -3.53 -19.46
C ILE A 64 -7.32 -2.04 -19.47
N LEU A 65 -6.63 -1.55 -18.44
CA LEU A 65 -6.15 -0.17 -18.42
C LEU A 65 -5.18 0.11 -19.56
N LEU A 66 -4.19 -0.77 -19.76
CA LEU A 66 -3.14 -0.60 -20.77
C LEU A 66 -3.70 -0.83 -22.17
N LYS A 67 -4.60 -1.81 -22.34
CA LYS A 67 -5.31 -2.05 -23.60
C LYS A 67 -6.15 -0.83 -24.03
N LEU A 68 -6.75 -0.12 -23.09
CA LEU A 68 -7.52 1.10 -23.40
C LEU A 68 -6.65 2.32 -23.66
N ASN A 69 -5.38 2.28 -23.23
CA ASN A 69 -4.42 3.40 -23.27
C ASN A 69 -3.02 2.88 -23.65
N GLU A 70 -2.82 2.54 -24.92
CA GLU A 70 -1.56 1.96 -25.41
C GLU A 70 -0.34 2.89 -25.23
N ASP A 71 -0.58 4.19 -25.02
CA ASP A 71 0.45 5.19 -24.70
C ASP A 71 0.92 5.16 -23.24
N LEU A 72 0.18 4.50 -22.34
CA LEU A 72 0.62 4.26 -20.98
C LEU A 72 1.61 3.10 -20.95
N LEU A 73 2.90 3.43 -21.01
CA LEU A 73 3.97 2.46 -20.98
C LEU A 73 4.49 2.28 -19.55
N PRO A 74 4.18 1.16 -18.86
CA PRO A 74 4.78 0.88 -17.57
C PRO A 74 6.29 0.65 -17.73
N ASP A 75 7.06 1.06 -16.72
CA ASP A 75 8.48 0.71 -16.68
C ASP A 75 8.70 -0.76 -16.28
N LYS A 76 9.96 -1.17 -16.18
CA LYS A 76 10.35 -2.54 -15.81
C LYS A 76 9.79 -3.01 -14.46
N ASP A 77 9.41 -2.08 -13.57
CA ASP A 77 8.86 -2.37 -12.25
C ASP A 77 7.31 -2.29 -12.25
N GLY A 78 6.70 -2.06 -13.41
CA GLY A 78 5.24 -1.94 -13.58
C GLY A 78 4.68 -0.58 -13.20
N LEU A 79 5.52 0.45 -13.01
CA LEU A 79 5.09 1.78 -12.60
C LEU A 79 4.79 2.68 -13.80
N LEU A 80 3.78 3.55 -13.65
CA LEU A 80 3.38 4.53 -14.65
C LEU A 80 3.86 5.94 -14.25
N ASP A 81 4.20 6.74 -15.26
CA ASP A 81 4.65 8.13 -15.09
C ASP A 81 3.53 9.02 -14.55
N TYR A 82 3.74 9.62 -13.37
CA TYR A 82 2.71 10.39 -12.68
C TYR A 82 2.35 11.67 -13.44
N LYS A 83 3.32 12.31 -14.10
CA LYS A 83 3.08 13.51 -14.92
C LYS A 83 2.20 13.19 -16.13
N LEU A 84 2.45 12.09 -16.83
CA LEU A 84 1.61 11.60 -17.93
C LEU A 84 0.20 11.31 -17.43
N LEU A 85 0.06 10.59 -16.31
CA LEU A 85 -1.25 10.30 -15.70
C LEU A 85 -2.05 11.58 -15.40
N ASN A 86 -1.42 12.60 -14.83
CA ASN A 86 -2.05 13.88 -14.53
C ASN A 86 -2.40 14.70 -15.79
N SER A 87 -1.71 14.49 -16.91
CA SER A 87 -2.03 15.13 -18.18
C SER A 87 -3.20 14.46 -18.91
N LYS A 88 -3.38 13.16 -18.69
CA LYS A 88 -4.33 12.31 -19.43
C LYS A 88 -5.67 12.15 -18.71
N PHE A 89 -5.64 12.11 -17.38
CA PHE A 89 -6.81 11.86 -16.55
C PHE A 89 -7.13 13.04 -15.65
N LYS A 90 -8.41 13.17 -15.30
CA LYS A 90 -8.86 14.18 -14.33
C LYS A 90 -8.73 13.62 -12.92
N LYS A 91 -8.24 14.44 -11.99
CA LYS A 91 -8.37 14.21 -10.54
C LYS A 91 -9.62 14.94 -10.04
N GLN A 92 -10.34 14.33 -9.11
CA GLN A 92 -11.49 14.96 -8.44
C GLN A 92 -11.21 15.14 -6.95
N ILE A 93 -11.85 16.16 -6.36
CA ILE A 93 -11.77 16.42 -4.92
C ILE A 93 -12.34 15.21 -4.17
N PHE A 94 -11.70 14.84 -3.05
CA PHE A 94 -12.07 13.69 -2.20
C PHE A 94 -12.02 12.32 -2.90
N SER A 95 -11.32 12.21 -4.04
CA SER A 95 -11.16 10.97 -4.80
C SER A 95 -9.69 10.61 -4.97
N ASP A 96 -8.90 10.69 -3.90
CA ASP A 96 -7.48 10.38 -3.95
C ASP A 96 -7.25 8.90 -4.30
N GLY A 97 -6.29 8.66 -5.19
CA GLY A 97 -6.07 7.33 -5.76
C GLY A 97 -6.99 6.98 -6.92
N TYR A 98 -7.83 7.90 -7.39
CA TYR A 98 -8.69 7.71 -8.56
C TYR A 98 -8.34 8.70 -9.67
N PHE A 99 -8.24 8.18 -10.90
CA PHE A 99 -8.03 8.94 -12.12
C PHE A 99 -9.24 8.73 -13.05
N PHE A 100 -9.90 9.82 -13.41
CA PHE A 100 -11.14 9.81 -14.16
C PHE A 100 -10.86 9.99 -15.66
N ALA A 101 -11.26 9.00 -16.45
CA ALA A 101 -11.49 9.12 -17.88
C ALA A 101 -12.98 9.41 -18.14
N ASP A 102 -13.36 9.56 -19.41
CA ASP A 102 -14.76 9.87 -19.75
C ASP A 102 -15.71 8.68 -19.49
N ASN A 103 -15.24 7.44 -19.74
CA ASN A 103 -16.07 6.23 -19.68
C ASN A 103 -15.71 5.29 -18.52
N TYR A 104 -14.64 5.58 -17.78
CA TYR A 104 -14.18 4.74 -16.67
C TYR A 104 -13.29 5.53 -15.72
N ILE A 105 -13.02 4.93 -14.58
CA ILE A 105 -12.11 5.42 -13.55
C ILE A 105 -11.06 4.33 -13.31
N THR A 106 -9.79 4.70 -13.40
CA THR A 106 -8.68 3.84 -12.96
C THR A 106 -8.26 4.20 -11.54
N MET A 107 -7.76 3.21 -10.81
CA MET A 107 -7.50 3.29 -9.38
C MET A 107 -6.02 3.03 -9.11
N ALA A 108 -5.48 3.61 -8.05
CA ALA A 108 -4.19 3.20 -7.51
C ALA A 108 -4.22 1.71 -7.13
N SER A 109 -3.05 1.08 -7.14
CA SER A 109 -2.91 -0.36 -6.88
C SER A 109 -3.68 -0.81 -5.62
N PRO A 110 -4.36 -1.98 -5.63
CA PRO A 110 -5.04 -2.52 -4.45
C PRO A 110 -4.12 -2.72 -3.23
N LEU A 111 -2.80 -2.83 -3.45
CA LEU A 111 -1.81 -2.95 -2.39
C LEU A 111 -1.67 -1.69 -1.51
N PHE A 112 -2.19 -0.54 -1.98
CA PHE A 112 -2.34 0.65 -1.14
C PHE A 112 -3.58 0.59 -0.25
N ARG A 113 -4.47 -0.39 -0.40
CA ARG A 113 -5.70 -0.52 0.40
C ARG A 113 -5.44 -1.18 1.74
N ARG A 114 -6.34 -0.96 2.70
CA ARG A 114 -6.26 -1.63 4.02
C ARG A 114 -6.31 -3.15 3.83
N SER A 115 -5.44 -3.86 4.55
CA SER A 115 -5.30 -5.32 4.43
C SER A 115 -5.07 -5.81 2.99
N TYR A 116 -4.62 -4.92 2.09
CA TYR A 116 -4.28 -5.22 0.71
C TYR A 116 -5.46 -5.75 -0.13
N SER A 117 -6.69 -5.54 0.34
CA SER A 117 -7.90 -6.05 -0.30
C SER A 117 -8.52 -5.02 -1.23
N SER A 118 -8.94 -5.46 -2.42
CA SER A 118 -9.75 -4.66 -3.35
C SER A 118 -11.14 -4.30 -2.78
N LEU A 119 -11.57 -4.92 -1.69
CA LEU A 119 -12.85 -4.59 -1.03
C LEU A 119 -12.74 -3.42 -0.05
N ASN A 120 -11.53 -2.99 0.29
CA ASN A 120 -11.28 -1.93 1.29
C ASN A 120 -10.95 -0.58 0.63
N GLY A 121 -11.04 0.50 1.42
CA GLY A 121 -10.53 1.81 1.03
C GLY A 121 -8.99 1.87 1.05
N PHE A 122 -8.44 2.90 0.40
CA PHE A 122 -7.01 3.19 0.45
C PHE A 122 -6.57 3.46 1.89
N GLN A 123 -5.34 3.07 2.23
CA GLN A 123 -4.77 3.40 3.53
C GLN A 123 -4.76 4.93 3.66
N PRO A 124 -5.36 5.46 4.72
CA PRO A 124 -6.14 6.71 4.67
C PRO A 124 -5.33 7.98 4.38
N ARG A 125 -3.99 7.93 4.38
CA ARG A 125 -3.15 9.12 4.23
C ARG A 125 -1.98 9.01 3.26
N PHE A 126 -1.41 7.82 3.01
CA PHE A 126 -0.29 7.72 2.06
C PHE A 126 -0.73 8.18 0.67
N ILE A 127 -1.81 7.60 0.16
CA ILE A 127 -2.33 7.94 -1.16
C ILE A 127 -2.72 9.41 -1.22
N ASN A 128 -3.48 9.93 -0.24
CA ASN A 128 -3.83 11.36 -0.19
C ASN A 128 -2.60 12.28 -0.28
N LYS A 129 -1.55 12.01 0.50
CA LYS A 129 -0.31 12.80 0.49
C LYS A 129 0.45 12.68 -0.83
N PHE A 130 0.59 11.46 -1.35
CA PHE A 130 1.20 11.23 -2.66
C PHE A 130 0.42 11.94 -3.79
N TRP A 131 -0.92 11.90 -3.74
CA TRP A 131 -1.79 12.49 -4.75
C TRP A 131 -1.75 14.02 -4.81
N ALA A 132 -1.37 14.63 -3.69
CA ALA A 132 -1.20 16.07 -3.54
C ALA A 132 0.16 16.58 -4.02
N ILE A 133 1.12 15.69 -4.34
CA ILE A 133 2.42 16.08 -4.88
C ILE A 133 2.22 16.71 -6.27
N ASP A 134 2.86 17.86 -6.48
CA ASP A 134 2.94 18.46 -7.82
C ASP A 134 3.69 17.50 -8.75
N PRO A 135 3.10 17.06 -9.88
CA PRO A 135 3.74 16.15 -10.83
C PRO A 135 5.08 16.65 -11.41
N TYR A 136 5.41 17.93 -11.22
CA TYR A 136 6.65 18.56 -11.67
C TYR A 136 7.62 18.89 -10.53
N ALA A 137 7.30 18.54 -9.27
CA ALA A 137 8.14 18.87 -8.11
C ALA A 137 9.48 18.12 -8.08
N TYR A 138 9.57 16.97 -8.75
CA TYR A 138 10.73 16.10 -8.73
C TYR A 138 11.06 15.61 -10.14
N ASP A 139 12.29 15.11 -10.35
CA ASP A 139 12.79 14.67 -11.66
C ASP A 139 11.97 13.51 -12.22
N GLU A 140 11.55 12.58 -11.37
CA GLU A 140 10.72 11.44 -11.74
C GLU A 140 9.76 11.10 -10.60
N ILE A 141 8.47 11.00 -10.91
CA ILE A 141 7.45 10.52 -9.98
C ILE A 141 6.67 9.44 -10.71
N LYS A 142 6.60 8.25 -10.12
CA LYS A 142 5.88 7.11 -10.69
C LYS A 142 5.05 6.40 -9.65
N ILE A 143 3.94 5.81 -10.09
CA ILE A 143 3.00 5.09 -9.23
C ILE A 143 2.40 3.87 -9.94
N SER A 144 2.09 2.84 -9.17
CA SER A 144 1.39 1.65 -9.63
C SER A 144 -0.13 1.88 -9.59
N LEU A 145 -0.79 1.62 -10.71
CA LEU A 145 -2.24 1.59 -10.82
C LEU A 145 -2.75 0.14 -10.86
N ASP A 146 -4.05 -0.04 -10.64
CA ASP A 146 -4.76 -1.28 -10.94
C ASP A 146 -4.92 -1.40 -12.46
N GLN A 147 -4.14 -2.28 -13.06
CA GLN A 147 -4.12 -2.49 -14.50
C GLN A 147 -5.26 -3.43 -14.96
N HIS A 148 -5.86 -4.18 -14.04
CA HIS A 148 -6.82 -5.24 -14.35
C HIS A 148 -8.26 -4.85 -14.03
N ASN A 149 -8.45 -3.85 -13.16
CA ASN A 149 -9.78 -3.43 -12.73
C ASN A 149 -10.02 -1.95 -13.03
N LEU A 150 -11.19 -1.66 -13.61
CA LEU A 150 -11.66 -0.28 -13.83
C LEU A 150 -13.06 -0.13 -13.25
N LYS A 151 -13.35 1.03 -12.66
CA LYS A 151 -14.70 1.39 -12.24
C LYS A 151 -15.43 2.06 -13.42
N ILE A 152 -16.64 1.63 -13.74
CA ILE A 152 -17.38 2.11 -14.93
C ILE A 152 -18.59 2.97 -14.60
N ASP A 153 -19.10 2.93 -13.36
CA ASP A 153 -20.10 3.86 -12.88
C ASP A 153 -19.45 5.22 -12.60
N VAL A 154 -19.12 5.99 -13.63
CA VAL A 154 -18.44 7.29 -13.49
C VAL A 154 -19.38 8.29 -12.80
N ASN A 155 -19.27 8.38 -11.47
CA ASN A 155 -20.04 9.27 -10.62
C ASN A 155 -19.10 10.02 -9.66
N ASN A 156 -19.62 11.09 -9.07
CA ASN A 156 -18.88 11.90 -8.10
C ASN A 156 -19.07 11.38 -6.65
N ALA A 157 -19.44 10.11 -6.48
CA ALA A 157 -19.59 9.52 -5.16
C ALA A 157 -18.20 9.26 -4.57
N ALA A 158 -17.88 9.97 -3.49
CA ALA A 158 -16.62 9.84 -2.78
C ALA A 158 -16.81 9.11 -1.45
N ILE A 159 -15.84 8.29 -1.07
CA ILE A 159 -15.74 7.70 0.26
C ILE A 159 -14.77 8.53 1.07
N LEU A 160 -15.25 9.11 2.16
CA LEU A 160 -14.42 9.86 3.10
C LEU A 160 -14.07 8.97 4.28
N GLU A 161 -12.78 8.62 4.42
CA GLU A 161 -12.25 7.99 5.63
C GLU A 161 -11.57 9.06 6.50
N LEU A 162 -12.07 9.26 7.71
CA LEU A 162 -11.55 10.27 8.66
C LEU A 162 -10.54 9.66 9.65
N ASP A 163 -9.84 8.61 9.26
CA ASP A 163 -8.82 7.99 10.11
C ASP A 163 -7.58 8.88 10.19
N THR A 164 -7.28 9.32 11.40
CA THR A 164 -6.07 10.09 11.69
C THR A 164 -4.94 9.16 12.10
N TRP A 165 -3.88 9.14 11.29
CA TRP A 165 -2.60 8.56 11.69
C TRP A 165 -1.60 9.70 11.94
N TYR A 166 -0.89 9.65 13.06
CA TYR A 166 0.15 10.62 13.39
C TYR A 166 1.39 10.32 12.54
N GLY A 167 1.81 11.30 11.73
CA GLY A 167 3.14 11.29 11.15
C GLY A 167 4.17 11.61 12.23
N SER A 168 5.38 11.07 12.12
CA SER A 168 6.45 11.34 13.06
C SER A 168 7.03 12.74 12.86
N VAL A 169 7.36 13.44 13.95
CA VAL A 169 8.17 14.66 13.88
C VAL A 169 9.63 14.22 13.84
N PHE A 170 10.13 13.86 12.66
CA PHE A 170 11.52 13.46 12.52
C PHE A 170 12.40 14.72 12.47
N ASN A 171 13.02 15.03 13.59
CA ASN A 171 14.03 16.08 13.70
C ASN A 171 15.42 15.46 13.92
N GLN A 172 15.82 14.53 13.04
CA GLN A 172 17.14 13.91 13.11
C GLN A 172 17.94 14.22 11.86
N ASN A 173 19.17 14.71 12.06
CA ASN A 173 20.13 14.89 10.99
C ASN A 173 20.51 13.49 10.43
N VAL A 174 20.02 13.18 9.23
CA VAL A 174 20.28 11.89 8.55
C VAL A 174 21.77 11.59 8.47
N GLU A 175 22.64 12.59 8.31
CA GLU A 175 24.09 12.42 8.25
C GLU A 175 24.65 11.73 9.50
N SER A 176 24.08 12.04 10.67
CA SER A 176 24.56 11.59 11.98
C SER A 176 24.14 10.17 12.37
N ILE A 177 23.18 9.57 11.65
CA ILE A 177 22.66 8.24 11.97
C ILE A 177 23.77 7.19 11.79
N SER A 178 24.00 6.30 12.76
CA SER A 178 25.01 5.26 12.59
C SER A 178 24.58 4.23 11.53
N ASP A 179 25.57 3.62 10.88
CA ASP A 179 25.35 2.42 10.08
C ASP A 179 24.97 1.28 11.03
N GLN A 180 23.69 0.92 11.03
CA GLN A 180 23.15 -0.03 11.98
C GLN A 180 21.96 -0.78 11.41
N LEU A 181 21.71 -1.94 12.02
CA LEU A 181 20.49 -2.70 11.86
C LEU A 181 19.68 -2.55 13.14
N VAL A 182 18.42 -2.16 13.00
CA VAL A 182 17.45 -2.05 14.08
C VAL A 182 16.30 -3.01 13.78
N LYS A 183 15.87 -3.76 14.77
CA LYS A 183 14.72 -4.68 14.67
C LYS A 183 13.75 -4.37 15.78
N LEU A 184 12.67 -3.69 15.44
CA LEU A 184 11.63 -3.30 16.40
C LEU A 184 10.53 -4.36 16.43
N ARG A 185 10.00 -4.59 17.62
CA ARG A 185 8.88 -5.50 17.91
C ARG A 185 7.86 -4.75 18.77
N PRO A 186 6.56 -5.07 18.67
CA PRO A 186 5.61 -4.65 19.68
C PRO A 186 6.07 -5.11 21.07
N SER A 187 5.74 -4.34 22.11
CA SER A 187 6.08 -4.73 23.48
C SER A 187 5.49 -6.10 23.83
N PRO A 188 6.23 -6.98 24.55
CA PRO A 188 5.72 -8.28 25.00
C PRO A 188 4.58 -8.15 26.03
N ASP A 189 4.27 -6.94 26.49
CA ASP A 189 3.09 -6.66 27.32
C ASP A 189 1.77 -6.70 26.54
N PHE A 190 1.83 -6.63 25.20
CA PHE A 190 0.67 -6.78 24.33
C PHE A 190 0.45 -8.25 23.94
N ASP A 191 -0.80 -8.68 23.96
CA ASP A 191 -1.20 -9.97 23.39
C ASP A 191 -1.52 -9.89 21.89
N ASP A 192 -1.78 -11.03 21.24
CA ASP A 192 -2.05 -11.09 19.80
C ASP A 192 -3.28 -10.26 19.37
N SER A 193 -4.32 -10.20 20.21
CA SER A 193 -5.52 -9.41 19.91
C SER A 193 -5.21 -7.91 19.95
N GLU A 194 -4.38 -7.48 20.88
CA GLU A 194 -3.93 -6.10 20.98
C GLU A 194 -2.93 -5.73 19.88
N ILE A 195 -2.05 -6.64 19.49
CA ILE A 195 -1.15 -6.45 18.32
C ILE A 195 -1.98 -6.29 17.05
N ASN A 196 -3.01 -7.12 16.84
CA ASN A 196 -3.95 -6.95 15.74
C ASN A 196 -4.60 -5.56 15.78
N PHE A 197 -5.14 -5.17 16.92
CA PHE A 197 -5.89 -3.92 17.05
C PHE A 197 -5.01 -2.66 16.91
N PHE A 198 -3.93 -2.58 17.70
CA PHE A 198 -3.08 -1.38 17.81
C PHE A 198 -1.93 -1.32 16.80
N PHE A 199 -1.45 -2.48 16.32
CA PHE A 199 -0.31 -2.58 15.40
C PHE A 199 -0.71 -3.12 14.02
N ALA A 200 -2.00 -3.32 13.76
CA ALA A 200 -2.51 -3.88 12.50
C ALA A 200 -1.78 -5.18 12.12
N ASP A 201 -1.60 -6.07 13.09
CA ASP A 201 -0.87 -7.34 12.95
C ASP A 201 0.60 -7.18 12.54
N THR A 202 1.26 -6.05 12.84
CA THR A 202 2.71 -5.94 12.62
C THR A 202 3.48 -6.83 13.60
N TYR A 203 4.30 -7.71 13.05
CA TYR A 203 5.23 -8.58 13.78
C TYR A 203 6.59 -7.90 14.02
N SER A 204 7.26 -7.33 13.00
CA SER A 204 8.42 -6.41 13.16
C SER A 204 8.37 -5.26 12.19
N LEU A 205 9.16 -4.25 12.55
CA LEU A 205 9.80 -3.36 11.60
C LEU A 205 11.33 -3.55 11.66
N ASP A 206 11.91 -4.09 10.60
CA ASP A 206 13.36 -4.22 10.41
C ASP A 206 13.86 -3.00 9.65
N ILE A 207 14.87 -2.29 10.15
CA ILE A 207 15.41 -1.08 9.55
C ILE A 207 16.92 -1.17 9.44
N LYS A 208 17.47 -0.73 8.32
CA LYS A 208 18.90 -0.69 8.08
C LYS A 208 19.34 0.64 7.49
N TRP A 209 20.41 1.17 8.06
CA TRP A 209 21.23 2.21 7.45
C TRP A 209 22.58 1.64 7.04
N ALA A 210 23.04 2.03 5.86
CA ALA A 210 24.39 1.73 5.40
C ALA A 210 24.94 2.88 4.56
N LEU A 211 26.14 3.34 4.87
CA LEU A 211 26.88 4.30 4.09
C LEU A 211 27.81 3.57 3.12
N SER A 212 27.72 3.91 1.85
CA SER A 212 28.65 3.46 0.82
C SER A 212 29.09 4.64 -0.01
N LYS A 213 30.40 4.94 0.03
CA LYS A 213 30.97 6.16 -0.56
C LYS A 213 30.32 7.41 0.03
N ASN A 214 29.51 8.12 -0.77
CA ASN A 214 28.82 9.34 -0.37
C ASN A 214 27.29 9.17 -0.25
N ILE A 215 26.80 7.94 -0.39
CA ILE A 215 25.37 7.65 -0.40
C ILE A 215 25.02 6.83 0.83
N LYS A 216 24.12 7.38 1.62
CA LYS A 216 23.59 6.74 2.81
C LYS A 216 22.23 6.14 2.49
N THR A 217 22.16 4.81 2.53
CA THR A 217 20.98 4.06 2.13
C THR A 217 20.15 3.69 3.35
N PHE A 218 18.85 3.97 3.28
CA PHE A 218 17.83 3.50 4.21
C PHE A 218 17.05 2.35 3.58
N GLN A 219 16.83 1.29 4.36
CA GLN A 219 15.94 0.20 4.00
C GLN A 219 15.04 -0.12 5.20
N ALA A 220 13.76 -0.35 4.97
CA ALA A 220 12.83 -0.79 6.01
C ALA A 220 11.90 -1.90 5.50
N GLU A 221 11.71 -2.96 6.29
CA GLU A 221 10.77 -4.06 6.04
C GLU A 221 9.79 -4.23 7.19
N GLU A 222 8.50 -4.14 6.91
CA GLU A 222 7.43 -4.45 7.86
C GLU A 222 6.91 -5.88 7.62
N PHE A 223 7.14 -6.75 8.60
CA PHE A 223 6.60 -8.10 8.63
C PHE A 223 5.24 -8.07 9.34
N LYS A 224 4.25 -8.74 8.76
CA LYS A 224 2.94 -8.96 9.37
C LYS A 224 2.87 -10.33 10.06
N GLY A 225 1.90 -10.54 10.93
CA GLY A 225 1.60 -11.84 11.54
C GLY A 225 1.34 -12.92 10.48
N GLU A 226 1.55 -14.18 10.87
CA GLU A 226 1.53 -15.34 9.96
C GLU A 226 0.16 -15.60 9.30
N HIS A 227 -0.92 -15.08 9.90
CA HIS A 227 -2.27 -15.17 9.34
C HIS A 227 -2.53 -14.16 8.23
N ILE A 228 -1.68 -13.14 8.07
CA ILE A 228 -1.81 -12.16 6.99
C ILE A 228 -1.17 -12.72 5.72
N LYS A 229 -2.03 -13.15 4.79
CA LYS A 229 -1.63 -13.77 3.53
C LYS A 229 -2.37 -13.12 2.36
N VAL A 230 -1.72 -13.07 1.21
CA VAL A 230 -2.31 -12.62 -0.05
C VAL A 230 -2.19 -13.73 -1.09
N LYS A 231 -3.19 -13.82 -1.98
CA LYS A 231 -3.20 -14.78 -3.08
C LYS A 231 -2.84 -14.06 -4.38
N ILE A 232 -1.79 -14.51 -5.06
CA ILE A 232 -1.33 -13.95 -6.34
C ILE A 232 -1.07 -15.14 -7.28
N ASP A 233 -1.74 -15.16 -8.44
CA ASP A 233 -1.60 -16.23 -9.44
C ASP A 233 -1.78 -17.63 -8.83
N ASP A 234 -2.83 -17.79 -8.00
CA ASP A 234 -3.14 -18.99 -7.23
C ASP A 234 -2.15 -19.42 -6.13
N ILE A 235 -1.06 -18.68 -5.93
CA ILE A 235 -0.07 -18.94 -4.88
C ILE A 235 -0.31 -18.03 -3.68
N ILE A 236 -0.18 -18.59 -2.48
CA ILE A 236 -0.31 -17.86 -1.22
C ILE A 236 1.05 -17.31 -0.82
N TYR A 237 1.10 -16.01 -0.55
CA TYR A 237 2.30 -15.29 -0.13
C TYR A 237 2.08 -14.53 1.18
N PHE A 238 3.17 -14.33 1.91
CA PHE A 238 3.27 -13.43 3.05
C PHE A 238 3.76 -12.07 2.55
N PRO A 239 2.92 -11.02 2.59
CA PRO A 239 3.29 -9.70 2.11
C PRO A 239 4.14 -8.96 3.15
N VAL A 240 5.25 -8.37 2.70
CA VAL A 240 6.13 -7.50 3.50
C VAL A 240 6.19 -6.14 2.82
N ARG A 241 5.81 -5.08 3.54
CA ARG A 241 5.97 -3.70 3.05
C ARG A 241 7.45 -3.34 3.10
N TYR A 242 7.97 -2.78 2.02
CA TYR A 242 9.37 -2.41 1.88
C TYR A 242 9.52 -0.96 1.46
N VAL A 243 10.46 -0.24 2.07
CA VAL A 243 10.88 1.11 1.68
C VAL A 243 12.38 1.11 1.44
N HIS A 244 12.80 1.77 0.37
CA HIS A 244 14.20 2.05 0.05
C HIS A 244 14.38 3.54 -0.21
N ALA A 245 15.43 4.13 0.36
CA ALA A 245 15.79 5.51 0.06
C ALA A 245 17.31 5.71 0.04
N GLU A 246 17.77 6.63 -0.80
CA GLU A 246 19.19 6.99 -0.91
C GLU A 246 19.37 8.46 -0.59
N PHE A 247 20.09 8.75 0.48
CA PHE A 247 20.46 10.08 0.91
C PHE A 247 21.85 10.44 0.39
N ASP A 248 21.97 11.55 -0.30
CA ASP A 248 23.25 12.05 -0.80
C ASP A 248 23.89 12.99 0.22
N MET A 249 25.02 12.57 0.80
CA MET A 249 25.73 13.32 1.83
C MET A 249 26.31 14.65 1.31
N SER A 250 26.40 14.86 -0.01
CA SER A 250 26.88 16.13 -0.58
C SER A 250 25.75 17.16 -0.69
N THR A 251 24.55 16.73 -1.07
CA THR A 251 23.41 17.63 -1.31
C THR A 251 22.47 17.72 -0.11
N LEU A 252 22.65 16.84 0.89
CA LEU A 252 21.83 16.72 2.09
C LEU A 252 20.34 16.48 1.78
N ASN A 253 20.08 15.78 0.69
CA ASN A 253 18.73 15.41 0.25
C ASN A 253 18.69 13.92 -0.13
N PHE A 254 17.50 13.34 -0.05
CA PHE A 254 17.27 12.05 -0.70
C PHE A 254 17.24 12.26 -2.20
N ARG A 255 17.95 11.41 -2.94
CA ARG A 255 17.99 11.43 -4.41
C ARG A 255 17.05 10.40 -5.05
N HIS A 256 16.67 9.39 -4.26
CA HIS A 256 15.85 8.27 -4.66
C HIS A 256 15.05 7.77 -3.46
N PHE A 257 13.76 7.53 -3.66
CA PHE A 257 12.83 6.99 -2.67
C PHE A 257 11.79 6.12 -3.38
N ASP A 258 11.72 4.85 -3.01
CA ASP A 258 10.68 3.96 -3.51
C ASP A 258 10.10 3.06 -2.41
N GLY A 259 8.89 2.57 -2.68
CA GLY A 259 8.21 1.64 -1.82
C GLY A 259 7.65 0.48 -2.64
N ALA A 260 7.73 -0.71 -2.06
CA ALA A 260 7.34 -1.95 -2.70
C ALA A 260 6.70 -2.92 -1.70
N PHE A 261 6.21 -4.02 -2.24
CA PHE A 261 5.89 -5.22 -1.47
C PHE A 261 6.82 -6.35 -1.89
N HIS A 262 7.40 -7.03 -0.91
CA HIS A 262 8.03 -8.32 -1.09
C HIS A 262 7.01 -9.41 -0.76
N PHE A 263 6.87 -10.38 -1.66
CA PHE A 263 6.00 -11.52 -1.50
C PHE A 263 6.86 -12.75 -1.28
N TYR A 264 6.80 -13.27 -0.06
CA TYR A 264 7.53 -14.45 0.36
C TYR A 264 6.62 -15.65 0.39
N THR A 265 7.08 -16.78 -0.12
CA THR A 265 6.49 -18.08 0.23
C THR A 265 6.66 -18.33 1.73
N GLU A 266 5.98 -19.34 2.27
CA GLU A 266 6.07 -19.66 3.70
C GLU A 266 7.50 -19.90 4.18
N GLU A 267 8.26 -20.73 3.46
CA GLU A 267 9.66 -21.02 3.78
C GLU A 267 10.54 -19.75 3.74
N GLU A 268 10.38 -18.95 2.69
CA GLU A 268 11.15 -17.71 2.54
C GLU A 268 10.79 -16.69 3.61
N TYR A 269 9.51 -16.61 3.99
CA TYR A 269 9.01 -15.70 5.01
C TYR A 269 9.66 -16.01 6.34
N PHE A 270 9.59 -17.26 6.81
CA PHE A 270 10.22 -17.66 8.08
C PHE A 270 11.74 -17.46 8.06
N ARG A 271 12.40 -17.84 6.97
CA ARG A 271 13.85 -17.65 6.81
C ARG A 271 14.24 -16.17 6.83
N ARG A 272 13.50 -15.30 6.13
CA ARG A 272 13.79 -13.86 6.12
C ARG A 272 13.45 -13.22 7.47
N ARG A 273 12.29 -13.53 8.03
CA ARG A 273 11.79 -12.99 9.30
C ARG A 273 12.71 -13.30 10.49
N ASP A 274 13.26 -14.51 10.52
CA ASP A 274 14.10 -15.00 11.60
C ASP A 274 15.60 -14.72 11.36
N SER A 275 15.92 -14.10 10.21
CA SER A 275 17.23 -13.55 9.90
C SER A 275 17.25 -12.02 9.93
N ASP A 276 18.45 -11.46 9.75
CA ASP A 276 18.71 -10.03 9.68
C ASP A 276 18.81 -9.54 8.23
N LEU A 277 18.61 -8.25 7.94
CA LEU A 277 18.79 -7.66 6.58
C LEU A 277 20.20 -7.86 5.99
N ASN A 278 21.16 -8.36 6.78
CA ASN A 278 22.50 -8.73 6.34
C ASN A 278 22.63 -10.18 5.86
N TYR A 279 21.60 -11.02 6.03
CA TYR A 279 21.62 -12.45 5.74
C TYR A 279 21.97 -12.76 4.28
N ASN A 280 21.49 -11.93 3.35
CA ASN A 280 21.77 -12.05 1.92
C ASN A 280 23.24 -11.80 1.50
N ARG A 281 24.15 -11.47 2.43
CA ARG A 281 25.59 -11.26 2.14
C ARG A 281 26.49 -12.46 2.47
N LYS A 282 26.01 -13.46 3.23
CA LYS A 282 26.89 -14.49 3.81
C LYS A 282 26.69 -15.92 3.27
N ASP A 283 25.56 -16.23 2.63
CA ASP A 283 25.32 -17.55 2.02
C ASP A 283 24.87 -17.38 0.56
N ASP A 284 25.26 -18.31 -0.31
CA ASP A 284 24.83 -18.43 -1.72
C ASP A 284 23.30 -18.62 -1.89
N SER A 285 22.52 -18.59 -0.80
CA SER A 285 21.06 -18.71 -0.78
C SER A 285 20.37 -17.35 -0.73
N GLN A 286 20.52 -16.56 -1.80
CA GLN A 286 19.74 -15.32 -1.96
C GLN A 286 18.24 -15.62 -1.95
N ILE A 287 17.50 -15.07 -0.98
CA ILE A 287 16.04 -15.10 -1.00
C ILE A 287 15.55 -14.17 -2.10
N LYS A 288 15.18 -14.72 -3.26
CA LYS A 288 14.63 -13.95 -4.38
C LYS A 288 13.11 -13.90 -4.28
N SER A 289 12.59 -13.00 -3.46
CA SER A 289 11.15 -12.76 -3.38
C SER A 289 10.62 -12.11 -4.65
N LYS A 290 9.40 -12.48 -5.05
CA LYS A 290 8.61 -11.68 -6.01
C LYS A 290 8.40 -10.30 -5.39
N SER A 291 8.76 -9.24 -6.11
CA SER A 291 8.60 -7.86 -5.63
C SER A 291 7.65 -7.11 -6.55
N LYS A 292 6.80 -6.25 -5.96
CA LYS A 292 5.97 -5.31 -6.71
C LYS A 292 6.19 -3.92 -6.16
N LYS A 293 6.84 -3.07 -6.97
CA LYS A 293 7.01 -1.66 -6.64
C LYS A 293 5.67 -0.95 -6.76
N LEU A 294 5.43 -0.01 -5.85
CA LEU A 294 4.18 0.73 -5.77
C LEU A 294 4.34 2.19 -6.12
N PHE A 295 5.45 2.81 -5.75
CA PHE A 295 5.75 4.18 -6.12
C PHE A 295 7.26 4.36 -6.21
N LYS A 296 7.67 5.44 -6.88
CA LYS A 296 9.06 5.87 -6.99
C LYS A 296 9.09 7.39 -7.12
N ILE A 297 10.00 8.01 -6.39
CA ILE A 297 10.31 9.44 -6.48
C ILE A 297 11.83 9.56 -6.63
N ASN A 298 12.29 10.27 -7.65
CA ASN A 298 13.69 10.66 -7.83
C ASN A 298 13.78 12.17 -7.98
N GLY A 299 14.88 12.75 -7.50
CA GLY A 299 15.13 14.19 -7.51
C GLY A 299 15.61 14.65 -6.14
N GLN A 300 15.55 15.95 -5.85
CA GLN A 300 15.92 16.46 -4.52
C GLN A 300 14.74 16.35 -3.56
N ILE A 301 14.67 15.24 -2.82
CA ILE A 301 13.57 14.94 -1.92
C ILE A 301 13.96 15.40 -0.50
N PRO A 302 13.22 16.37 0.08
CA PRO A 302 13.47 16.83 1.45
C PRO A 302 13.29 15.70 2.47
N ILE A 303 14.02 15.79 3.58
CA ILE A 303 13.94 14.82 4.67
C ILE A 303 12.50 14.74 5.20
N GLU A 304 11.82 15.88 5.33
CA GLU A 304 10.45 15.96 5.83
C GLU A 304 9.48 15.20 4.94
N THR A 305 9.63 15.33 3.61
CA THR A 305 8.81 14.59 2.63
C THR A 305 9.05 13.09 2.75
N TRP A 306 10.30 12.66 2.85
CA TRP A 306 10.65 11.24 2.99
C TRP A 306 10.07 10.64 4.29
N VAL A 307 10.21 11.35 5.40
CA VAL A 307 9.68 10.94 6.71
C VAL A 307 8.17 10.81 6.67
N ASP A 308 7.48 11.85 6.17
CA ASP A 308 6.03 11.92 6.12
C ASP A 308 5.45 10.78 5.27
N LEU A 309 5.99 10.60 4.06
CA LEU A 309 5.55 9.52 3.17
C LEU A 309 5.91 8.14 3.73
N THR A 310 7.08 7.95 4.34
CA THR A 310 7.47 6.66 4.97
C THR A 310 6.56 6.32 6.14
N GLY A 311 6.30 7.27 7.04
CA GLY A 311 5.41 7.10 8.18
C GLY A 311 3.97 6.76 7.77
N HIS A 312 3.50 7.33 6.66
CA HIS A 312 2.18 7.01 6.11
C HIS A 312 2.16 5.74 5.26
N PHE A 313 3.26 5.35 4.63
CA PHE A 313 3.35 4.07 3.92
C PHE A 313 3.28 2.89 4.89
N PHE A 314 3.85 3.04 6.08
CA PHE A 314 3.70 2.12 7.22
C PHE A 314 2.56 2.51 8.16
N ALA A 315 1.48 3.12 7.66
CA ALA A 315 0.35 3.51 8.50
C ALA A 315 -0.20 2.34 9.33
N ARG A 316 -0.67 2.65 10.54
CA ARG A 316 -1.14 1.73 11.59
C ARG A 316 -0.06 0.84 12.22
N ASN A 317 1.21 1.11 11.96
CA ASN A 317 2.34 0.46 12.63
C ASN A 317 3.03 1.44 13.58
N PRO A 318 2.74 1.42 14.90
CA PRO A 318 3.42 2.27 15.87
C PRO A 318 4.95 2.16 15.86
N LEU A 319 5.54 1.08 15.35
CA LEU A 319 7.00 0.89 15.32
C LEU A 319 7.70 1.89 14.39
N ILE A 320 7.07 2.35 13.30
CA ILE A 320 7.71 3.40 12.47
C ILE A 320 7.75 4.74 13.21
N TYR A 321 6.73 5.01 14.04
CA TYR A 321 6.73 6.18 14.91
C TYR A 321 7.79 6.04 16.00
N GLU A 322 7.87 4.88 16.66
CA GLU A 322 8.92 4.57 17.64
C GLU A 322 10.31 4.76 17.05
N TYR A 323 10.53 4.30 15.82
CA TYR A 323 11.80 4.46 15.15
C TYR A 323 12.20 5.93 15.00
N PHE A 324 11.28 6.78 14.54
CA PHE A 324 11.58 8.18 14.26
C PHE A 324 11.62 9.06 15.51
N ASN A 325 10.89 8.72 16.58
CA ASN A 325 10.77 9.54 17.78
C ASN A 325 11.49 8.95 19.02
N GLY A 326 11.92 7.69 18.97
CA GLY A 326 12.53 6.98 20.11
C GLY A 326 11.53 6.46 21.15
N GLU A 327 10.23 6.69 20.96
CA GLU A 327 9.17 6.20 21.85
C GLU A 327 7.87 5.92 21.07
N TYR A 328 7.00 5.09 21.65
CA TYR A 328 5.67 4.85 21.08
C TYR A 328 4.83 6.13 21.00
N PRO A 329 3.84 6.17 20.08
CA PRO A 329 2.82 7.21 20.08
C PRO A 329 2.19 7.37 21.48
N PRO A 330 1.82 8.60 21.90
CA PRO A 330 1.32 8.86 23.26
C PRO A 330 0.19 7.93 23.72
N ASN A 331 -0.75 7.62 22.83
CA ASN A 331 -1.87 6.72 23.12
C ASN A 331 -1.43 5.27 23.36
N ILE A 332 -0.41 4.78 22.64
CA ILE A 332 0.14 3.43 22.84
C ILE A 332 0.94 3.36 24.13
N LYS A 333 1.70 4.42 24.43
CA LYS A 333 2.47 4.56 25.66
C LYS A 333 1.56 4.55 26.90
N GLU A 334 0.45 5.29 26.87
CA GLU A 334 -0.53 5.32 27.95
C GLU A 334 -1.14 3.94 28.23
N ILE A 335 -1.54 3.21 27.19
CA ILE A 335 -2.07 1.85 27.32
C ILE A 335 -1.03 0.93 27.97
N LEU A 336 0.22 1.00 27.51
CA LEU A 336 1.31 0.19 28.02
C LEU A 336 1.59 0.47 29.51
N ASP A 337 1.56 1.74 29.91
CA ASP A 337 1.74 2.15 31.31
C ASP A 337 0.62 1.61 32.22
N VAL A 338 -0.63 1.64 31.77
CA VAL A 338 -1.77 1.05 32.50
C VAL A 338 -1.57 -0.46 32.69
N LYS A 339 -1.17 -1.18 31.63
CA LYS A 339 -0.93 -2.63 31.72
C LYS A 339 0.18 -2.98 32.70
N ARG A 340 1.28 -2.23 32.70
CA ARG A 340 2.41 -2.45 33.61
C ARG A 340 2.06 -2.17 35.07
N LYS A 341 1.24 -1.15 35.33
CA LYS A 341 0.70 -0.87 36.68
C LYS A 341 -0.20 -2.00 37.18
N ASN A 342 -1.05 -2.54 36.31
CA ASN A 342 -1.95 -3.65 36.66
C ASN A 342 -1.22 -4.98 36.88
N LYS A 343 -0.02 -5.18 36.31
CA LYS A 343 0.83 -6.36 36.57
C LYS A 343 1.62 -6.26 37.89
N THR A 344 1.75 -5.05 38.45
CA THR A 344 2.52 -4.78 39.68
C THR A 344 1.65 -4.58 40.91
N SER A 345 0.32 -4.54 40.73
CA SER A 345 -0.70 -4.60 41.79
C SER A 345 -1.22 -6.02 41.92
#